data_AF-A0A1T5CM72-F1
#
_entry.id   AF-A0A1T5CM72-F1
#
_cell.length_a   1.000
_cell.length_b   1.000
_cell.length_c   1.000
_cell.angle_alpha   90.00
_cell.angle_beta   90.00
_cell.angle_gamma   90.00
#
_symmetry.space_group_name_H-M   'P 1'
#
loop_
_entity.id
_entity.type
_entity.pdbx_description
1 polymer ?
#
loop_
_entity_poly.entity_id
_entity_poly.type
_entity_poly.pdbx_seq_one_letter_code
_entity_poly.pdbx_strand_id
1 'polypeptide(L)'
;MYIFLILIFITGVTIYFYMKQPQFGALPTGKRLELIKKSPNYKDGKFRNLIEKPTISDGYSMLEEIWNTMFKNIPMKEPVGIIPSIKTDLKTLHPKENVMIWFGHSSFFCKLMVSKFL
;
A
#
# COMPACT_ATOMS: atom_id res chain seq x y z
N MET A 1 -5.37 -16.77 35.50
CA MET A 1 -4.59 -17.49 34.47
C MET A 1 -5.45 -17.97 33.30
N TYR A 2 -6.48 -18.80 33.52
CA TYR A 2 -7.34 -19.30 32.43
C TYR A 2 -8.09 -18.20 31.65
N ILE A 3 -8.65 -17.19 32.34
CA ILE A 3 -9.32 -16.06 31.68
C ILE A 3 -8.38 -15.32 30.73
N PHE A 4 -7.13 -15.11 31.15
CA PHE A 4 -6.11 -14.44 30.34
C PHE A 4 -5.74 -15.27 29.10
N LEU A 5 -5.62 -16.60 29.24
CA LEU A 5 -5.37 -17.50 28.12
C LEU A 5 -6.54 -17.52 27.13
N ILE A 6 -7.78 -17.54 27.62
CA ILE A 6 -8.99 -17.46 26.79
C ILE A 6 -9.03 -16.14 26.01
N LEU A 7 -8.68 -15.02 26.66
CA LEU A 7 -8.64 -13.71 26.01
C LEU A 7 -7.60 -13.66 24.89
N ILE A 8 -6.39 -14.18 25.13
CA ILE A 8 -5.34 -14.28 24.10
C ILE A 8 -5.82 -15.15 22.93
N PHE A 9 -6.43 -16.29 23.23
CA PHE A 9 -6.92 -17.20 22.21
C PHE A 9 -8.00 -16.55 21.35
N ILE A 10 -9.01 -15.91 21.97
CA ILE A 10 -10.08 -15.20 21.26
C ILE A 10 -9.48 -14.09 20.39
N THR A 11 -8.59 -13.27 20.96
CA THR A 11 -7.94 -12.18 20.23
C THR A 11 -7.16 -12.69 19.02
N GLY A 12 -6.39 -13.77 19.19
CA GLY A 12 -5.64 -14.41 18.10
C GLY A 12 -6.54 -14.93 16.98
N VAL A 13 -7.65 -15.60 17.34
CA VAL A 13 -8.64 -16.08 16.38
C VAL A 13 -9.30 -14.91 15.65
N THR A 14 -9.70 -13.86 16.35
CA THR A 14 -10.31 -12.66 15.75
C THR A 14 -9.34 -11.98 14.77
N ILE A 15 -8.09 -11.77 15.16
CA ILE A 15 -7.06 -11.18 14.28
C ILE A 15 -6.84 -12.05 13.04
N TYR A 16 -6.75 -13.37 13.20
CA TYR A 16 -6.56 -14.29 12.08
C TYR A 16 -7.66 -14.16 11.01
N PHE A 17 -8.93 -14.16 11.42
CA PHE A 17 -10.04 -14.00 10.47
C PHE A 17 -10.15 -12.59 9.91
N TYR A 18 -9.87 -11.56 10.73
CA TYR A 18 -9.84 -10.17 10.29
C TYR A 18 -8.82 -9.95 9.17
N MET A 19 -7.63 -10.56 9.27
CA MET A 19 -6.56 -10.44 8.27
C MET A 19 -6.86 -11.16 6.95
N LYS A 20 -7.89 -12.01 6.88
CA LYS A 20 -8.32 -12.72 5.67
C LYS A 20 -9.35 -11.95 4.84
N GLN A 21 -9.73 -10.74 5.26
CA GLN A 21 -10.70 -9.94 4.53
C GLN A 21 -10.12 -9.37 3.22
N PRO A 22 -10.94 -9.15 2.16
CA PRO A 22 -10.47 -8.75 0.83
C PRO A 22 -9.58 -7.50 0.79
N GLN A 23 -9.77 -6.54 1.69
CA GLN A 23 -8.97 -5.30 1.73
C GLN A 23 -7.49 -5.54 2.06
N PHE A 24 -7.14 -6.65 2.70
CA PHE A 24 -5.74 -7.02 2.96
C PHE A 24 -5.08 -7.72 1.77
N GLY A 25 -5.86 -8.08 0.75
CA GLY A 25 -5.41 -8.82 -0.41
C GLY A 25 -5.04 -10.27 -0.09
N ALA A 26 -4.38 -10.92 -1.04
CA ALA A 26 -3.94 -12.31 -0.92
C ALA A 26 -2.52 -12.46 -1.47
N LEU A 27 -1.76 -13.38 -0.88
CA LEU A 27 -0.47 -13.77 -1.42
C LEU A 27 -0.65 -14.38 -2.82
N PRO A 28 0.28 -14.14 -3.76
CA PRO A 28 0.19 -14.70 -5.09
C PRO A 28 0.32 -16.23 -5.02
N THR A 29 -0.56 -16.94 -5.72
CA THR A 29 -0.55 -18.41 -5.80
C THR A 29 -0.71 -18.89 -7.25
N GLY A 30 -0.40 -20.16 -7.50
CA GLY A 30 -0.58 -20.82 -8.81
C GLY A 30 0.06 -20.05 -9.97
N LYS A 31 -0.68 -19.87 -11.06
CA LYS A 31 -0.20 -19.20 -12.28
C LYS A 31 0.34 -17.78 -12.02
N ARG A 32 -0.25 -17.03 -11.09
CA ARG A 32 0.20 -15.67 -10.76
C ARG A 32 1.58 -15.69 -10.11
N LEU A 33 1.82 -16.63 -9.19
CA LEU A 33 3.14 -16.79 -8.57
C LEU A 33 4.19 -17.19 -9.61
N GLU A 34 3.87 -18.10 -10.52
CA GLU A 34 4.77 -18.52 -11.58
C GLU A 34 5.13 -17.36 -12.53
N LEU A 35 4.19 -16.47 -12.84
CA LEU A 35 4.47 -15.25 -13.59
C LEU A 35 5.41 -14.31 -12.84
N ILE A 36 5.22 -14.13 -11.53
CA ILE A 36 6.11 -13.28 -10.72
C ILE A 36 7.53 -13.86 -10.67
N LYS A 37 7.67 -15.18 -10.50
CA LYS A 37 8.97 -15.88 -10.49
C LYS A 37 9.74 -15.78 -11.81
N LYS A 38 9.03 -15.64 -12.94
CA LYS A 38 9.65 -15.43 -14.26
C LYS A 38 10.25 -14.04 -14.43
N SER A 39 9.98 -13.10 -13.53
CA SER A 39 10.58 -11.76 -13.60
C SER A 39 12.11 -11.86 -13.43
N PRO A 40 12.92 -11.14 -14.23
CA PRO A 40 14.37 -11.06 -14.02
C PRO A 40 14.74 -10.44 -12.66
N ASN A 41 13.78 -9.76 -12.03
CA ASN A 41 13.91 -9.11 -10.73
C ASN A 41 13.52 -10.01 -9.56
N TYR A 42 13.05 -11.24 -9.81
CA TYR A 42 12.76 -12.20 -8.75
C TYR A 42 14.00 -13.05 -8.46
N LYS A 43 14.63 -12.84 -7.30
CA LYS A 43 15.88 -13.53 -6.89
C LYS A 43 15.84 -13.88 -5.40
N ASP A 44 16.30 -15.08 -5.06
CA ASP A 44 16.36 -15.59 -3.69
C ASP A 44 15.00 -15.54 -2.95
N GLY A 45 13.94 -15.96 -3.64
CA GLY A 45 12.60 -16.08 -3.05
C GLY A 45 11.84 -14.76 -2.86
N LYS A 46 12.38 -13.62 -3.32
CA LYS A 46 11.72 -12.31 -3.25
C LYS A 46 11.90 -11.48 -4.51
N PHE A 47 10.96 -10.58 -4.76
CA PHE A 47 11.12 -9.55 -5.78
C PHE A 47 12.10 -8.47 -5.30
N ARG A 48 12.98 -8.03 -6.18
CA ARG A 48 13.94 -6.94 -5.94
C ARG A 48 13.62 -5.78 -6.87
N ASN A 49 13.53 -4.57 -6.32
CA ASN A 49 13.34 -3.37 -7.13
C ASN A 49 14.58 -3.12 -8.01
N LEU A 50 14.38 -2.45 -9.16
CA LEU A 50 15.48 -2.08 -10.08
C LEU A 50 16.51 -1.17 -9.40
N ILE A 51 16.02 -0.27 -8.54
CA ILE A 51 16.82 0.58 -7.68
C ILE A 51 16.54 0.10 -6.26
N GLU A 52 17.59 -0.29 -5.55
CA GLU A 52 17.46 -0.67 -4.15
C GLU A 52 16.95 0.53 -3.35
N LYS A 53 15.77 0.38 -2.77
CA LYS A 53 15.22 1.33 -1.81
C LYS A 53 15.24 0.65 -0.46
N PRO A 54 16.22 0.95 0.40
CA PRO A 54 16.19 0.45 1.76
C PRO A 54 14.92 0.99 2.44
N THR A 55 14.35 0.19 3.33
CA THR A 55 13.14 0.57 4.08
C THR A 55 13.38 1.85 4.91
N ILE A 56 14.62 2.08 5.31
CA ILE A 56 15.07 3.23 6.09
C ILE A 56 16.26 3.82 5.35
N SER A 57 16.25 5.13 5.17
CA SER A 57 17.35 5.84 4.50
C SER A 57 18.65 5.75 5.29
N ASP A 58 19.78 5.76 4.60
CA ASP A 58 21.09 5.75 5.25
C ASP A 58 21.22 6.91 6.24
N GLY A 59 21.70 6.61 7.44
CA GLY A 59 21.82 7.56 8.54
C GLY A 59 20.56 7.72 9.41
N TYR A 60 19.47 7.00 9.12
CA TYR A 60 18.26 7.00 9.94
C TYR A 60 18.06 5.65 10.64
N SER A 61 17.39 5.67 11.79
CA SER A 61 16.96 4.46 12.49
C SER A 61 15.44 4.37 12.56
N MET A 62 14.91 3.14 12.59
CA MET A 62 13.45 2.92 12.62
C MET A 62 12.83 3.57 13.86
N LEU A 63 13.47 3.39 15.01
CA LEU A 63 12.99 3.88 16.30
C LEU A 63 12.98 5.40 16.35
N GLU A 64 14.05 6.02 15.83
CA GLU A 64 14.12 7.47 15.73
C GLU A 64 13.04 8.03 14.81
N GLU A 65 12.78 7.40 13.66
CA GLU A 65 11.76 7.88 12.74
C GLU A 65 10.34 7.73 13.31
N ILE A 66 10.06 6.64 14.03
CA ILE A 66 8.82 6.46 14.77
C ILE A 66 8.68 7.55 15.84
N TRP A 67 9.72 7.78 16.65
CA TRP A 67 9.72 8.80 17.69
C TRP A 67 9.49 10.19 17.10
N ASN A 68 10.21 10.52 16.03
CA ASN A 68 10.07 11.79 15.33
C ASN A 68 8.66 11.97 14.77
N THR A 69 8.11 10.94 14.13
CA THR A 69 6.74 11.00 13.57
C THR A 69 5.69 11.23 14.66
N MET A 70 5.86 10.64 15.84
CA MET A 70 4.89 10.70 16.93
C MET A 70 5.01 11.96 17.78
N PHE A 71 6.23 12.44 18.06
CA PHE A 71 6.49 13.46 19.09
C PHE A 71 7.15 14.73 18.57
N LYS A 72 7.76 14.72 17.39
CA LYS A 72 8.40 15.93 16.85
C LYS A 72 7.32 16.90 16.38
N ASN A 73 7.41 18.14 16.85
CA ASN A 73 6.57 19.20 16.33
C ASN A 73 7.10 19.66 14.97
N ILE A 74 6.27 19.55 13.93
CA ILE A 74 6.61 19.95 12.56
C ILE A 74 5.80 21.21 12.24
N PRO A 75 6.44 22.39 12.06
CA PRO A 75 5.72 23.60 11.72
C PRO A 75 5.06 23.46 10.35
N MET A 76 3.91 24.12 10.16
CA MET A 76 3.16 24.10 8.89
C MET A 76 2.73 22.71 8.41
N LYS A 77 2.43 21.79 9.35
CA LYS A 77 1.91 20.45 9.03
C LYS A 77 0.54 20.51 8.34
N GLU A 78 -0.22 21.56 8.59
CA GLU A 78 -1.52 21.79 7.97
C GLU A 78 -1.43 22.96 6.99
N PRO A 79 -2.10 22.85 5.83
CA PRO A 79 -2.11 23.92 4.84
C PRO A 79 -2.82 25.14 5.43
N VAL A 80 -2.22 26.33 5.27
CA VAL A 80 -2.76 27.60 5.75
C VAL A 80 -4.04 28.01 5.00
N GLY A 81 -4.27 27.44 3.82
CA GLY A 81 -5.41 27.72 2.97
C GLY A 81 -5.99 26.47 2.33
N ILE A 82 -7.06 26.67 1.56
CA ILE A 82 -7.75 25.59 0.86
C ILE A 82 -6.82 25.03 -0.23
N ILE A 83 -6.63 23.71 -0.23
CA ILE A 83 -5.98 23.02 -1.34
C ILE A 83 -6.99 22.97 -2.50
N PRO A 84 -6.69 23.56 -3.68
CA PRO A 84 -7.61 23.55 -4.80
C PRO A 84 -7.87 22.10 -5.23
N SER A 85 -9.15 21.74 -5.34
CA SER A 85 -9.57 20.42 -5.84
C SER A 85 -10.66 20.58 -6.88
N ILE A 86 -10.67 19.68 -7.85
CA ILE A 86 -11.67 19.66 -8.92
C ILE A 86 -12.53 18.43 -8.70
N LYS A 87 -13.85 18.64 -8.64
CA LYS A 87 -14.81 17.54 -8.57
C LYS A 87 -14.97 16.92 -9.96
N THR A 88 -14.39 15.75 -10.16
CA THR A 88 -14.47 15.02 -11.43
C THR A 88 -15.59 13.99 -11.37
N ASP A 89 -16.50 14.00 -12.35
CA ASP A 89 -17.46 12.92 -12.54
C ASP A 89 -16.77 11.73 -13.22
N LEU A 90 -16.58 10.65 -12.47
CA LEU A 90 -15.91 9.44 -12.97
C LEU A 90 -16.74 8.70 -14.04
N LYS A 91 -18.06 8.92 -14.09
CA LYS A 91 -18.96 8.24 -15.03
C LYS A 91 -18.89 8.83 -16.43
N THR A 92 -18.46 10.08 -16.56
CA THR A 92 -18.33 10.78 -17.85
C THR A 92 -16.96 10.59 -18.49
N LEU A 93 -16.05 9.82 -17.87
CA LEU A 93 -14.72 9.57 -18.41
C LEU A 93 -14.79 8.79 -19.72
N HIS A 94 -14.05 9.25 -20.73
CA HIS A 94 -14.11 8.64 -22.04
C HIS A 94 -13.62 7.18 -21.98
N PRO A 95 -14.31 6.22 -22.63
CA PRO A 95 -13.97 4.80 -22.55
C PRO A 95 -12.55 4.49 -23.01
N LYS A 96 -12.06 5.28 -23.97
CA LYS A 96 -10.84 5.04 -24.74
C LYS A 96 -9.61 5.81 -24.26
N GLU A 97 -9.68 6.48 -23.11
CA GLU A 97 -8.58 7.28 -22.61
C GLU A 97 -7.90 6.61 -21.42
N ASN A 98 -6.57 6.80 -21.34
CA ASN A 98 -5.80 6.54 -20.15
C ASN A 98 -6.01 7.71 -19.19
N VAL A 99 -6.51 7.45 -17.99
CA VAL A 99 -6.90 8.49 -17.03
C VAL A 99 -6.31 8.16 -15.66
N MET A 100 -5.72 9.15 -15.00
CA MET A 100 -5.32 9.08 -13.60
C MET A 100 -5.93 10.27 -12.86
N ILE A 101 -6.67 10.01 -11.77
CA ILE A 101 -7.30 11.04 -10.93
C ILE A 101 -6.82 10.81 -9.50
N TRP A 102 -6.18 11.82 -8.93
CA TRP A 102 -5.70 11.78 -7.56
C TRP A 102 -6.81 12.23 -6.59
N PHE A 103 -7.02 11.45 -5.53
CA PHE A 103 -8.04 11.73 -4.51
C PHE A 103 -7.46 12.33 -3.23
N GLY A 104 -6.16 12.60 -3.19
CA GLY A 104 -5.45 13.02 -1.99
C GLY A 104 -4.71 11.86 -1.32
N HIS A 105 -3.71 12.19 -0.50
CA HIS A 105 -2.82 11.22 0.16
C HIS A 105 -2.33 10.15 -0.83
N SER A 106 -2.44 8.87 -0.46
CA SER A 106 -2.00 7.71 -1.24
C SER A 106 -3.15 7.08 -2.05
N SER A 107 -4.19 7.85 -2.36
CA SER A 107 -5.38 7.36 -3.06
C SER A 107 -5.52 7.97 -4.44
N PHE A 108 -5.76 7.12 -5.45
CA PHE A 108 -5.99 7.54 -6.82
C PHE A 108 -6.87 6.54 -7.56
N PHE A 109 -7.55 7.03 -8.58
CA PHE A 109 -8.17 6.23 -9.63
C PHE A 109 -7.25 6.20 -10.84
N CYS A 110 -6.99 5.01 -11.39
CA CYS A 110 -6.24 4.85 -12.62
C CYS A 110 -6.98 3.91 -13.56
N LYS A 111 -7.18 4.37 -14.78
CA LYS A 111 -7.74 3.62 -15.90
C LYS A 111 -6.69 3.60 -16.99
N LEU A 112 -6.25 2.41 -17.36
CA LEU A 112 -5.35 2.18 -18.48
C LEU A 112 -6.09 1.37 -19.53
N MET A 113 -6.12 1.87 -20.76
CA MET A 113 -6.47 1.06 -21.91
C MET A 113 -5.36 0.02 -22.09
N VAL A 114 -5.68 -1.23 -21.78
CA VAL A 114 -4.82 -2.35 -22.16
C VAL A 114 -5.04 -2.60 -23.66
N SER A 115 -4.29 -1.88 -24.50
CA SER A 115 -3.99 -2.41 -25.82
C SER A 115 -3.10 -3.63 -25.60
N LYS A 116 -3.47 -4.78 -26.17
CA LYS A 116 -2.68 -6.02 -26.09
C LYS A 116 -1.22 -5.69 -26.42
N PHE A 117 -0.34 -5.80 -25.43
CA PHE A 117 1.08 -6.02 -25.69
C PHE A 117 1.17 -7.43 -26.29
N LEU A 118 1.43 -7.49 -27.59
CA LEU A 118 1.92 -8.69 -28.28
C LEU A 118 3.26 -9.10 -27.67
#